data_AF-A0A1F9QDX1-F1
#
_entry.id   AF-A0A1F9QDX1-F1
#
_cell.length_a   1.000
_cell.length_b   1.000
_cell.length_c   1.000
_cell.angle_alpha   90.00
_cell.angle_beta   90.00
_cell.angle_gamma   90.00
#
_symmetry.space_group_name_H-M   'P 1'
#
loop_
_entity.id
_entity.type
_entity.pdbx_description
1 polymer ?
#
loop_
_entity_poly.entity_id
_entity_poly.type
_entity_poly.pdbx_seq_one_letter_code
_entity_poly.pdbx_strand_id
1 'polypeptide(L)'
;MEPTTFEIYAPVRNTINKALGVVVKVAGENITVQPLAGERMTFKSQYLAPATEAETAALRDLVTRLKLEEENRERAKTVKTDPALIREEFEKFVKHIAVRYPKSAEAFREFWAELMAAAGDAPGQTWEMRPNTAKNPGPVLKIFNKATQKWVYCLSLLAGWGLRLEMKKEFLPAGSEALFPIDHAMFGAGRAVELVYRDFTPEKRKPYADCVREIYVRYGLSANAAPSAPPALDNPPV
;
A
#
# COMPACT_ATOMS: atom_id res chain seq x y z
N MET A 1 -32.14 -8.37 31.08
CA MET A 1 -31.78 -9.30 29.99
C MET A 1 -30.27 -9.32 29.92
N GLU A 2 -29.66 -10.50 29.94
CA GLU A 2 -28.21 -10.60 29.72
C GLU A 2 -27.86 -10.19 28.29
N PRO A 3 -26.74 -9.48 28.08
CA PRO A 3 -26.34 -9.06 26.74
C PRO A 3 -25.99 -10.29 25.90
N THR A 4 -26.72 -10.52 24.81
CA THR A 4 -26.38 -11.52 23.81
C THR A 4 -25.02 -11.16 23.21
N THR A 5 -24.00 -11.95 23.52
CA THR A 5 -22.66 -11.78 22.96
C THR A 5 -22.62 -12.47 21.60
N PHE A 6 -22.36 -11.72 20.55
CA PHE A 6 -22.16 -12.27 19.20
C PHE A 6 -20.67 -12.49 18.94
N GLU A 7 -20.34 -13.52 18.18
CA GLU A 7 -18.97 -13.77 17.70
C GLU A 7 -18.75 -13.15 16.31
N ILE A 8 -17.49 -12.82 16.00
CA ILE A 8 -17.14 -12.39 14.64
C ILE A 8 -17.37 -13.58 13.68
N TYR A 9 -17.98 -13.29 12.54
CA TYR A 9 -18.48 -14.23 11.54
C TYR A 9 -19.75 -14.99 11.92
N ALA A 10 -20.40 -14.68 13.05
CA ALA A 10 -21.70 -15.22 13.38
C ALA A 10 -22.76 -14.73 12.36
N PRO A 11 -23.56 -15.64 11.78
CA PRO A 11 -24.74 -15.30 10.98
C PRO A 11 -25.83 -14.71 11.88
N VAL A 12 -26.35 -13.55 11.52
CA VAL A 12 -27.36 -12.84 12.31
C VAL A 12 -28.50 -12.34 11.42
N ARG A 13 -29.66 -12.19 12.05
CA ARG A 13 -30.86 -11.59 11.47
C ARG A 13 -31.26 -10.37 12.30
N ASN A 14 -31.57 -9.27 11.62
CA ASN A 14 -32.17 -8.11 12.25
C ASN A 14 -33.61 -8.42 12.69
N THR A 15 -33.95 -8.17 13.94
CA THR A 15 -35.26 -8.53 14.50
C THR A 15 -36.39 -7.63 14.01
N ILE A 16 -36.08 -6.41 13.56
CA ILE A 16 -37.03 -5.41 13.05
C ILE A 16 -37.37 -5.69 11.59
N ASN A 17 -36.38 -5.61 10.70
CA ASN A 17 -36.61 -5.66 9.24
C ASN A 17 -36.31 -7.03 8.61
N LYS A 18 -35.90 -8.01 9.42
CA LYS A 18 -35.56 -9.38 9.00
C LYS A 18 -34.37 -9.48 8.04
N ALA A 19 -33.59 -8.42 7.86
CA ALA A 19 -32.39 -8.45 7.03
C ALA A 19 -31.34 -9.41 7.60
N LEU A 20 -30.68 -10.15 6.70
CA LEU A 20 -29.62 -11.10 7.03
C LEU A 20 -28.24 -10.48 6.86
N GLY A 21 -27.30 -10.90 7.70
CA GLY A 21 -25.90 -10.54 7.52
C GLY A 21 -24.98 -11.31 8.44
N VAL A 22 -23.69 -11.01 8.33
CA VAL A 22 -22.62 -11.65 9.08
C VAL A 22 -21.93 -10.63 9.97
N VAL A 23 -21.75 -10.95 11.25
CA VAL A 23 -21.05 -10.07 12.20
C VAL A 23 -19.59 -9.91 11.76
N VAL A 24 -19.11 -8.66 11.67
CA VAL A 24 -17.72 -8.35 11.30
C VAL A 24 -16.96 -7.57 12.39
N LYS A 25 -17.68 -7.01 13.37
CA LYS A 25 -17.08 -6.34 14.53
C LYS A 25 -18.04 -6.33 15.71
N VAL A 26 -17.51 -6.50 16.91
CA VAL A 26 -18.24 -6.43 18.17
C VAL A 26 -17.56 -5.37 19.04
N ALA A 27 -18.31 -4.37 19.49
CA ALA A 27 -17.82 -3.29 20.34
C ALA A 27 -18.85 -3.00 21.44
N GLY A 28 -18.77 -3.77 22.53
CA GLY A 28 -19.81 -3.79 23.56
C GLY A 28 -21.15 -4.22 22.97
N GLU A 29 -22.18 -3.40 23.14
CA GLU A 29 -23.52 -3.65 22.55
C GLU A 29 -23.62 -3.30 21.06
N ASN A 30 -22.61 -2.67 20.47
CA ASN A 30 -22.65 -2.28 19.07
C ASN A 30 -22.03 -3.38 18.20
N ILE A 31 -22.84 -3.93 17.31
CA ILE A 31 -22.50 -5.05 16.44
C ILE A 31 -22.50 -4.54 15.00
N THR A 32 -21.35 -4.57 14.34
CA THR A 32 -21.26 -4.26 12.91
C THR A 32 -21.49 -5.53 12.11
N VAL A 33 -22.42 -5.46 11.17
CA VAL A 33 -22.89 -6.55 10.33
C VAL A 33 -22.64 -6.20 8.86
N GLN A 34 -22.07 -7.15 8.11
CA GLN A 34 -22.01 -7.11 6.66
C GLN A 34 -23.27 -7.79 6.10
N PRO A 35 -24.17 -7.06 5.43
CA PRO A 35 -25.29 -7.68 4.72
C PRO A 35 -24.82 -8.39 3.45
N LEU A 36 -25.70 -9.24 2.87
CA LEU A 36 -25.48 -9.90 1.58
C LEU A 36 -25.20 -8.90 0.45
N ALA A 37 -25.90 -7.76 0.47
CA ALA A 37 -25.71 -6.65 -0.46
C ALA A 37 -25.73 -5.33 0.31
N GLY A 38 -24.84 -4.42 -0.07
CA GLY A 38 -24.72 -3.10 0.54
C GLY A 38 -23.55 -2.97 1.52
N GLU A 39 -23.51 -1.80 2.18
CA GLU A 39 -22.44 -1.42 3.08
C GLU A 39 -22.59 -2.02 4.48
N ARG A 40 -21.51 -2.02 5.24
CA ARG A 40 -21.50 -2.46 6.63
C ARG A 40 -22.39 -1.56 7.47
N MET A 41 -23.26 -2.15 8.28
CA MET A 41 -24.16 -1.43 9.17
C MET A 41 -23.87 -1.79 10.61
N THR A 42 -24.07 -0.86 11.55
CA THR A 42 -23.93 -1.13 12.98
C THR A 42 -25.28 -1.09 13.67
N PHE A 43 -25.59 -2.14 14.44
CA PHE A 43 -26.82 -2.28 15.20
C PHE A 43 -26.50 -2.46 16.68
N LYS A 44 -27.46 -2.12 17.54
CA LYS A 44 -27.43 -2.59 18.94
C LYS A 44 -27.74 -4.08 18.98
N SER A 45 -27.07 -4.83 19.85
CA SER A 45 -27.20 -6.29 19.99
C SER A 45 -28.65 -6.72 20.21
N GLN A 46 -29.47 -5.93 20.92
CA GLN A 46 -30.90 -6.19 21.14
C GLN A 46 -31.74 -6.25 19.86
N TYR A 47 -31.26 -5.68 18.76
CA TYR A 47 -31.93 -5.70 17.45
C TYR A 47 -31.44 -6.83 16.54
N LEU A 48 -30.57 -7.70 17.06
CA LEU A 48 -30.04 -8.84 16.34
C LEU A 48 -30.43 -10.13 17.06
N ALA A 49 -30.68 -11.16 16.27
CA ALA A 49 -30.82 -12.53 16.75
C ALA A 49 -29.90 -13.43 15.90
N PRO A 50 -29.44 -14.57 16.43
CA PRO A 50 -28.82 -15.60 15.61
C PRO A 50 -29.71 -15.96 14.42
N ALA A 51 -29.11 -16.12 13.25
CA ALA A 51 -29.85 -16.58 12.08
C ALA A 51 -30.27 -18.05 12.27
N THR A 52 -31.41 -18.43 11.71
CA THR A 52 -31.84 -19.84 11.65
C THR A 52 -30.90 -20.67 10.78
N GLU A 53 -31.03 -22.00 10.79
CA GLU A 53 -30.19 -22.88 9.95
C GLU A 53 -30.34 -22.57 8.45
N ALA A 54 -31.57 -22.31 7.99
CA ALA A 54 -31.85 -21.98 6.60
C ALA A 54 -31.24 -20.62 6.21
N GLU A 55 -31.35 -19.61 7.08
CA GLU A 55 -30.75 -18.29 6.87
C GLU A 55 -29.21 -18.34 6.94
N THR A 56 -28.66 -19.19 7.81
CA THR A 56 -27.23 -19.46 7.90
C THR A 56 -26.70 -20.09 6.62
N ALA A 57 -27.45 -21.02 6.02
CA ALA A 57 -27.08 -21.60 4.72
C ALA A 57 -27.00 -20.54 3.63
N ALA A 58 -27.92 -19.57 3.60
CA ALA A 58 -27.90 -18.45 2.66
C ALA A 58 -26.70 -17.49 2.87
N LEU A 59 -26.13 -17.44 4.08
CA LEU A 59 -24.99 -16.59 4.42
C LEU A 59 -23.63 -17.30 4.28
N ARG A 60 -23.59 -18.58 3.95
CA ARG A 60 -22.37 -19.41 3.94
C ARG A 60 -21.27 -18.82 3.05
N ASP A 61 -21.62 -18.43 1.82
CA ASP A 61 -20.65 -17.87 0.87
C ASP A 61 -20.09 -16.54 1.36
N LEU A 62 -20.94 -15.73 1.99
CA LEU A 62 -20.53 -14.46 2.60
C LEU A 62 -19.56 -14.70 3.76
N VAL A 63 -19.85 -15.65 4.66
CA VAL A 63 -18.95 -16.03 5.77
C VAL A 63 -17.60 -16.50 5.22
N THR A 64 -17.59 -17.39 4.23
CA THR A 64 -16.37 -17.90 3.61
C THR A 64 -15.54 -16.76 2.99
N ARG A 65 -16.19 -15.87 2.23
CA ARG A 65 -15.52 -14.72 1.63
C ARG A 65 -14.90 -13.80 2.68
N LEU A 66 -15.65 -13.48 3.74
CA LEU A 66 -15.16 -12.59 4.80
C LEU A 66 -13.98 -13.19 5.57
N LYS A 67 -14.01 -14.49 5.85
CA LYS A 67 -12.87 -15.20 6.47
C LYS A 67 -11.65 -15.18 5.56
N LEU A 68 -11.82 -15.44 4.27
CA LEU A 68 -10.72 -15.39 3.30
C LEU A 68 -10.14 -13.97 3.16
N GLU A 69 -10.98 -12.93 3.16
CA GLU A 69 -10.54 -11.53 3.15
C GLU A 69 -9.72 -11.19 4.40
N GLU A 70 -10.13 -11.68 5.58
CA GLU A 70 -9.39 -11.53 6.83
C GLU A 70 -8.04 -12.22 6.81
N GLU A 71 -8.00 -13.51 6.42
CA GLU A 71 -6.75 -14.27 6.28
C GLU A 71 -5.79 -13.59 5.31
N ASN A 72 -6.30 -13.11 4.17
CA ASN A 72 -5.50 -12.36 3.20
C ASN A 72 -4.98 -11.04 3.79
N ARG A 73 -5.77 -10.36 4.62
CA ARG A 73 -5.35 -9.12 5.28
C ARG A 73 -4.27 -9.39 6.32
N GLU A 74 -4.41 -10.41 7.16
CA GLU A 74 -3.40 -10.78 8.15
C GLU A 74 -2.12 -11.26 7.47
N ARG A 75 -2.22 -12.09 6.43
CA ARG A 75 -1.08 -12.46 5.59
C ARG A 75 -0.39 -11.23 4.99
N ALA A 76 -1.16 -10.27 4.48
CA ALA A 76 -0.60 -9.04 3.93
C ALA A 76 0.12 -8.20 5.00
N LYS A 77 -0.38 -8.15 6.24
CA LYS A 77 0.30 -7.50 7.37
C LYS A 77 1.62 -8.19 7.70
N THR A 78 1.60 -9.52 7.83
CA THR A 78 2.81 -10.33 8.12
C THR A 78 3.87 -10.12 7.04
N VAL A 79 3.48 -10.20 5.76
CA VAL A 79 4.38 -9.94 4.64
C VAL A 79 4.93 -8.51 4.71
N LYS A 80 4.12 -7.49 5.03
CA LYS A 80 4.61 -6.09 5.13
C LYS A 80 5.60 -5.86 6.27
N THR A 81 5.62 -6.70 7.30
CA THR A 81 6.50 -6.54 8.45
C THR A 81 7.75 -7.41 8.39
N ASP A 82 7.71 -8.53 7.68
CA ASP A 82 8.84 -9.46 7.58
C ASP A 82 9.73 -9.14 6.36
N PRO A 83 10.97 -8.64 6.56
CA PRO A 83 11.84 -8.27 5.44
C PRO A 83 12.18 -9.43 4.50
N ALA A 84 12.25 -10.67 5.00
CA ALA A 84 12.57 -11.83 4.18
C ALA A 84 11.42 -12.17 3.22
N LEU A 85 10.18 -12.13 3.71
CA LEU A 85 8.98 -12.36 2.89
C LEU A 85 8.80 -11.26 1.84
N ILE A 86 9.13 -10.00 2.15
CA ILE A 86 9.09 -8.90 1.17
C ILE A 86 10.07 -9.15 0.03
N ARG A 87 11.29 -9.58 0.35
CA ARG A 87 12.30 -9.94 -0.65
C ARG A 87 11.85 -11.13 -1.49
N GLU A 88 11.24 -12.14 -0.88
CA GLU A 88 10.70 -13.29 -1.62
C GLU A 88 9.60 -12.87 -2.61
N GLU A 89 8.67 -12.00 -2.19
CA GLU A 89 7.63 -11.48 -3.08
C GLU A 89 8.20 -10.59 -4.19
N PHE A 90 9.24 -9.81 -3.90
CA PHE A 90 9.98 -9.08 -4.93
C PHE A 90 10.61 -10.03 -5.96
N GLU A 91 11.27 -11.10 -5.52
CA GLU A 91 11.86 -12.09 -6.44
C GLU A 91 10.79 -12.81 -7.28
N LYS A 92 9.63 -13.13 -6.70
CA LYS A 92 8.49 -13.67 -7.47
C LYS A 92 8.01 -12.68 -8.53
N PHE A 93 7.90 -11.40 -8.16
CA PHE A 93 7.52 -10.33 -9.09
C PHE A 93 8.51 -10.21 -10.25
N VAL A 94 9.82 -10.20 -9.98
CA VAL A 94 10.85 -10.15 -11.03
C VAL A 94 10.81 -11.40 -11.90
N LYS A 95 10.64 -12.60 -11.32
CA LYS A 95 10.47 -13.85 -12.07
C LYS A 95 9.26 -13.78 -13.01
N HIS A 96 8.15 -13.20 -12.58
CA HIS A 96 6.96 -13.04 -13.43
C HIS A 96 7.24 -12.17 -14.66
N ILE A 97 7.99 -11.07 -14.51
CA ILE A 97 8.44 -10.25 -15.65
C ILE A 97 9.34 -11.09 -16.56
N ALA A 98 10.27 -11.85 -15.98
CA ALA A 98 11.26 -12.63 -16.73
C ALA A 98 10.65 -13.72 -17.62
N VAL A 99 9.47 -14.26 -17.26
CA VAL A 99 8.75 -15.25 -18.09
C VAL A 99 8.48 -14.72 -19.50
N ARG A 100 8.15 -13.43 -19.64
CA ARG A 100 7.83 -12.81 -20.94
C ARG A 100 8.95 -11.91 -21.46
N TYR A 101 9.68 -11.24 -20.56
CA TYR A 101 10.67 -10.22 -20.90
C TYR A 101 11.94 -10.39 -20.05
N PRO A 102 12.77 -11.41 -20.31
CA PRO A 102 13.94 -11.74 -19.47
C PRO A 102 14.95 -10.58 -19.35
N LYS A 103 15.25 -9.90 -20.46
CA LYS A 103 16.16 -8.74 -20.46
C LYS A 103 15.60 -7.54 -19.69
N SER A 104 14.28 -7.32 -19.77
CA SER A 104 13.61 -6.26 -19.01
C SER A 104 13.65 -6.55 -17.50
N ALA A 105 13.49 -7.81 -17.11
CA ALA A 105 13.59 -8.23 -15.71
C ALA A 105 14.99 -8.02 -15.13
N GLU A 106 16.03 -8.31 -15.92
CA GLU A 106 17.42 -8.04 -15.55
C GLU A 106 17.69 -6.54 -15.38
N ALA A 107 17.36 -5.74 -16.40
CA ALA A 107 17.52 -4.28 -16.34
C ALA A 107 16.72 -3.64 -15.19
N PHE A 108 15.53 -4.17 -14.90
CA PHE A 108 14.75 -3.76 -13.74
C PHE A 108 15.44 -4.08 -12.42
N ARG A 109 15.98 -5.29 -12.27
CA ARG A 109 16.69 -5.69 -11.05
C ARG A 109 17.94 -4.83 -10.81
N GLU A 110 18.70 -4.53 -11.85
CA GLU A 110 19.84 -3.61 -11.76
C GLU A 110 19.42 -2.22 -11.31
N PHE A 111 18.41 -1.64 -11.97
CA PHE A 111 17.91 -0.32 -11.60
C PHE A 111 17.34 -0.32 -10.17
N TRP A 112 16.62 -1.36 -9.78
CA TRP A 112 16.12 -1.51 -8.43
C TRP A 112 17.25 -1.51 -7.40
N ALA A 113 18.36 -2.22 -7.67
CA ALA A 113 19.54 -2.21 -6.80
C ALA A 113 20.16 -0.80 -6.67
N GLU A 114 20.21 -0.02 -7.76
CA GLU A 114 20.66 1.37 -7.72
C GLU A 114 19.74 2.24 -6.85
N LEU A 115 18.42 2.05 -6.92
CA LEU A 115 17.47 2.75 -6.07
C LEU A 115 17.59 2.34 -4.60
N MET A 116 17.83 1.06 -4.31
CA MET A 116 18.07 0.57 -2.95
C MET A 116 19.35 1.15 -2.36
N ALA A 117 20.42 1.27 -3.15
CA ALA A 117 21.65 1.93 -2.73
C ALA A 117 21.43 3.43 -2.44
N ALA A 118 20.50 4.08 -3.13
CA ALA A 118 20.15 5.49 -2.91
C ALA A 118 19.22 5.71 -1.71
N ALA A 119 18.23 4.84 -1.51
CA ALA A 119 17.20 4.95 -0.47
C ALA A 119 17.57 4.28 0.86
N GLY A 120 18.57 3.40 0.84
CA GLY A 120 18.83 2.43 1.90
C GLY A 120 17.94 1.19 1.76
N ASP A 121 18.55 0.00 1.77
CA ASP A 121 17.84 -1.27 1.60
C ASP A 121 17.28 -1.80 2.93
N ALA A 122 16.11 -1.29 3.32
CA ALA A 122 15.37 -1.73 4.51
C ALA A 122 13.93 -2.14 4.12
N PRO A 123 13.72 -3.40 3.67
CA PRO A 123 12.39 -3.89 3.31
C PRO A 123 11.43 -3.79 4.50
N GLY A 124 10.20 -3.35 4.23
CA GLY A 124 9.18 -3.08 5.26
C GLY A 124 9.29 -1.66 5.84
N GLN A 125 10.43 -0.98 5.65
CA GLN A 125 10.67 0.37 6.14
C GLN A 125 10.83 1.38 4.98
N THR A 126 11.95 1.34 4.25
CA THR A 126 12.21 2.27 3.13
C THR A 126 11.53 1.83 1.84
N TRP A 127 11.14 0.56 1.74
CA TRP A 127 10.40 0.04 0.59
C TRP A 127 9.52 -1.15 0.98
N GLU A 128 8.52 -1.47 0.17
CA GLU A 128 7.73 -2.70 0.29
C GLU A 128 7.14 -3.12 -1.06
N MET A 129 6.53 -4.30 -1.11
CA MET A 129 5.72 -4.74 -2.24
C MET A 129 4.26 -4.34 -2.05
N ARG A 130 3.66 -3.69 -3.05
CA ARG A 130 2.20 -3.60 -3.13
C ARG A 130 1.63 -5.01 -3.36
N PRO A 131 0.53 -5.38 -2.69
CA PRO A 131 -0.03 -6.72 -2.79
C PRO A 131 -0.50 -7.01 -4.22
N ASN A 132 -0.45 -8.28 -4.62
CA ASN A 132 -0.86 -8.74 -5.94
C ASN A 132 -2.35 -8.46 -6.26
N THR A 133 -3.16 -8.17 -5.25
CA THR A 133 -4.57 -7.77 -5.38
C THR A 133 -4.76 -6.27 -5.65
N ALA A 134 -3.70 -5.45 -5.53
CA ALA A 134 -3.76 -4.04 -5.87
C ALA A 134 -3.89 -3.85 -7.38
N LYS A 135 -4.54 -2.75 -7.80
CA LYS A 135 -4.66 -2.38 -9.22
C LYS A 135 -3.30 -2.35 -9.94
N ASN A 136 -2.27 -1.87 -9.24
CA ASN A 136 -0.89 -1.79 -9.72
C ASN A 136 0.02 -2.47 -8.66
N PRO A 137 0.24 -3.78 -8.75
CA PRO A 137 1.18 -4.47 -7.87
C PRO A 137 2.63 -4.16 -8.29
N GLY A 138 3.56 -4.27 -7.35
CA GLY A 138 4.97 -3.98 -7.59
C GLY A 138 5.65 -3.28 -6.42
N PRO A 139 6.96 -3.07 -6.50
CA PRO A 139 7.72 -2.44 -5.44
C PRO A 139 7.44 -0.94 -5.38
N VAL A 140 7.48 -0.41 -4.16
CA VAL A 140 7.33 1.01 -3.87
C VAL A 140 8.36 1.48 -2.86
N LEU A 141 8.87 2.69 -3.05
CA LEU A 141 9.65 3.40 -2.04
C LEU A 141 8.72 4.15 -1.09
N LYS A 142 9.12 4.18 0.17
CA LYS A 142 8.41 4.84 1.26
C LYS A 142 9.35 5.82 1.96
N ILE A 143 8.81 6.97 2.33
CA ILE A 143 9.50 7.93 3.18
C ILE A 143 8.74 8.11 4.49
N PHE A 144 9.46 8.52 5.53
CA PHE A 144 8.84 8.81 6.82
C PHE A 144 8.40 10.28 6.84
N ASN A 145 7.09 10.51 6.86
CA ASN A 145 6.54 11.84 7.01
C ASN A 145 6.59 12.23 8.49
N LYS A 146 7.51 13.12 8.86
CA LYS A 146 7.70 13.60 10.23
C LYS A 146 6.48 14.31 10.82
N ALA A 147 5.68 15.00 10.00
CA ALA A 147 4.49 15.70 10.49
C ALA A 147 3.39 14.72 10.93
N THR A 148 3.22 13.61 10.20
CA THR A 148 2.18 12.61 10.48
C THR A 148 2.66 11.39 11.24
N GLN A 149 3.98 11.28 11.45
CA GLN A 149 4.65 10.12 12.05
C GLN A 149 4.32 8.80 11.32
N LYS A 150 4.15 8.85 10.00
CA LYS A 150 3.76 7.71 9.17
C LYS A 150 4.70 7.53 7.99
N TRP A 151 4.93 6.28 7.63
CA TRP A 151 5.53 5.93 6.35
C TRP A 151 4.52 6.14 5.24
N VAL A 152 4.90 6.88 4.21
CA VAL A 152 4.05 7.20 3.06
C VAL A 152 4.75 6.77 1.77
N TYR A 153 3.97 6.25 0.82
CA TYR A 153 4.49 5.89 -0.50
C TYR A 153 4.95 7.14 -1.26
N CYS A 154 6.18 7.11 -1.75
CA CYS A 154 6.84 8.21 -2.44
C CYS A 154 6.97 7.93 -3.94
N LEU A 155 7.55 6.78 -4.29
CA LEU A 155 7.81 6.36 -5.66
C LEU A 155 7.22 4.97 -5.88
N SER A 156 6.44 4.79 -6.94
CA SER A 156 5.90 3.49 -7.35
C SER A 156 6.50 3.04 -8.69
N LEU A 157 6.86 1.77 -8.79
CA LEU A 157 7.43 1.19 -10.00
C LEU A 157 6.46 0.19 -10.60
N LEU A 158 6.02 0.47 -11.82
CA LEU A 158 5.15 -0.39 -12.60
C LEU A 158 6.00 -0.99 -13.72
N ALA A 159 6.52 -2.18 -13.46
CA ALA A 159 7.44 -2.89 -14.36
C ALA A 159 6.70 -3.94 -15.21
N GLY A 160 7.11 -4.04 -16.48
CA GLY A 160 6.58 -4.99 -17.46
C GLY A 160 7.48 -5.04 -18.70
N TRP A 161 6.90 -4.86 -19.89
CA TRP A 161 7.70 -4.69 -21.10
C TRP A 161 8.54 -3.41 -21.05
N GLY A 162 7.97 -2.32 -20.52
CA GLY A 162 8.65 -1.09 -20.13
C GLY A 162 8.54 -0.83 -18.63
N LEU A 163 9.04 0.31 -18.18
CA LEU A 163 9.01 0.73 -16.79
C LEU A 163 8.29 2.08 -16.67
N ARG A 164 7.21 2.12 -15.90
CA ARG A 164 6.61 3.39 -15.49
C ARG A 164 6.97 3.69 -14.05
N LEU A 165 7.50 4.88 -13.81
CA LEU A 165 7.79 5.40 -12.48
C LEU A 165 6.76 6.47 -12.16
N GLU A 166 6.12 6.38 -10.99
CA GLU A 166 5.20 7.41 -10.49
C GLU A 166 5.70 7.97 -9.16
N MET A 167 6.00 9.27 -9.15
CA MET A 167 6.55 10.01 -8.01
C MET A 167 5.51 11.00 -7.49
N LYS A 168 5.33 11.07 -6.18
CA LYS A 168 4.51 12.13 -5.58
C LYS A 168 5.19 13.50 -5.68
N LYS A 169 4.43 14.51 -6.14
CA LYS A 169 4.94 15.89 -6.33
C LYS A 169 5.53 16.49 -5.06
N GLU A 170 4.88 16.24 -3.92
CA GLU A 170 5.27 16.76 -2.61
C GLU A 170 6.69 16.35 -2.18
N PHE A 171 7.24 15.27 -2.76
CA PHE A 171 8.57 14.76 -2.43
C PHE A 171 9.58 14.91 -3.56
N LEU A 172 9.16 15.39 -4.73
CA LEU A 172 10.08 15.57 -5.85
C LEU A 172 10.99 16.77 -5.57
N PRO A 173 12.33 16.62 -5.65
CA PRO A 173 13.24 17.75 -5.54
C PRO A 173 12.99 18.79 -6.63
N ALA A 174 13.15 20.08 -6.28
CA ALA A 174 13.00 21.16 -7.23
C ALA A 174 14.04 21.03 -8.35
N GLY A 175 13.62 21.19 -9.60
CA GLY A 175 14.49 21.01 -10.78
C GLY A 175 14.53 19.57 -11.31
N SER A 176 13.93 18.60 -10.61
CA SER A 176 13.81 17.20 -11.08
C SER A 176 12.54 16.93 -11.90
N GLU A 177 11.73 17.95 -12.21
CA GLU A 177 10.45 17.80 -12.93
C GLU A 177 10.64 17.21 -14.32
N ALA A 178 11.77 17.51 -14.98
CA ALA A 178 12.11 16.97 -16.30
C ALA A 178 12.34 15.44 -16.28
N LEU A 179 12.72 14.87 -15.14
CA LEU A 179 12.85 13.41 -14.99
C LEU A 179 11.49 12.70 -15.00
N PHE A 180 10.42 13.43 -14.64
CA PHE A 180 9.04 12.95 -14.58
C PHE A 180 8.12 13.90 -15.37
N PRO A 181 8.20 13.88 -16.72
CA PRO A 181 7.54 14.87 -17.56
C PRO A 181 6.00 14.75 -17.58
N ILE A 182 5.45 13.57 -17.26
CA ILE A 182 4.00 13.35 -17.27
C ILE A 182 3.42 13.94 -15.99
N ASP A 183 2.71 15.06 -16.11
CA ASP A 183 2.04 15.69 -14.99
C ASP A 183 0.69 15.01 -14.63
N HIS A 184 0.19 15.28 -13.43
CA HIS A 184 -1.09 14.80 -12.89
C HIS A 184 -1.26 13.26 -12.80
N ALA A 185 -0.15 12.53 -12.68
CA ALA A 185 -0.18 11.12 -12.30
C ALA A 185 -0.73 10.94 -10.87
N MET A 186 -0.98 9.69 -10.46
CA MET A 186 -1.48 9.37 -9.11
C MET A 186 -2.72 10.18 -8.68
N PHE A 187 -3.73 10.27 -9.55
CA PHE A 187 -4.94 11.08 -9.34
C PHE A 187 -4.63 12.59 -9.12
N GLY A 188 -3.67 13.13 -9.87
CA GLY A 188 -3.29 14.55 -9.82
C GLY A 188 -2.17 14.89 -8.84
N ALA A 189 -1.88 14.01 -7.87
CA ALA A 189 -0.90 14.25 -6.80
C ALA A 189 0.56 13.92 -7.17
N GLY A 190 0.79 13.30 -8.33
CA GLY A 190 2.10 12.82 -8.75
C GLY A 190 2.51 13.29 -10.14
N ARG A 191 3.77 12.99 -10.46
CA ARG A 191 4.33 13.04 -11.81
C ARG A 191 4.79 11.64 -12.19
N ALA A 192 4.91 11.36 -13.48
CA ALA A 192 5.35 10.07 -13.98
C ALA A 192 6.36 10.19 -15.13
N VAL A 193 7.06 9.09 -15.37
CA VAL A 193 7.83 8.86 -16.58
C VAL A 193 7.60 7.44 -17.05
N GLU A 194 7.62 7.25 -18.37
CA GLU A 194 7.62 5.94 -19.01
C GLU A 194 8.98 5.74 -19.67
N LEU A 195 9.61 4.61 -19.34
CA LEU A 195 10.97 4.27 -19.71
C LEU A 195 10.97 2.96 -20.48
N VAL A 196 11.78 2.90 -21.53
CA VAL A 196 12.01 1.68 -22.30
C VAL A 196 13.32 1.08 -21.85
N TYR A 197 13.30 -0.14 -21.31
CA TYR A 197 14.50 -0.79 -20.73
C TYR A 197 15.68 -0.85 -21.69
N ARG A 198 15.43 -1.09 -22.99
CA ARG A 198 16.48 -1.14 -24.03
C ARG A 198 17.30 0.15 -24.09
N ASP A 199 16.65 1.29 -23.84
CA ASP A 199 17.25 2.62 -24.01
C ASP A 199 17.61 3.24 -22.64
N PHE A 200 17.51 2.47 -21.55
CA PHE A 200 17.70 2.91 -20.16
C PHE A 200 19.08 2.49 -19.62
N THR A 201 20.13 3.04 -20.25
CA THR A 201 21.54 2.79 -19.92
C THR A 201 21.91 3.34 -18.54
N PRO A 202 23.01 2.88 -17.90
CA PRO A 202 23.43 3.37 -16.57
C PRO A 202 23.49 4.89 -16.45
N GLU A 203 23.92 5.59 -17.50
CA GLU A 203 24.01 7.05 -17.56
C GLU A 203 22.63 7.70 -17.48
N LYS A 204 21.61 7.08 -18.08
CA LYS A 204 20.21 7.52 -18.00
C LYS A 204 19.52 7.09 -16.72
N ARG A 205 19.98 6.01 -16.06
CA ARG A 205 19.47 5.58 -14.74
C ARG A 205 19.95 6.49 -13.62
N LYS A 206 21.20 6.95 -13.70
CA LYS A 206 21.86 7.74 -12.67
C LYS A 206 21.04 8.95 -12.17
N PRO A 207 20.45 9.80 -13.02
CA PRO A 207 19.64 10.94 -12.55
C PRO A 207 18.47 10.52 -11.65
N TYR A 208 17.85 9.36 -11.89
CA TYR A 208 16.77 8.86 -11.05
C TYR A 208 17.27 8.38 -9.69
N ALA A 209 18.40 7.68 -9.65
CA ALA A 209 19.03 7.26 -8.39
C ALA A 209 19.53 8.48 -7.59
N ASP A 210 20.07 9.51 -8.26
CA ASP A 210 20.50 10.75 -7.64
C ASP A 210 19.30 11.53 -7.05
N CYS A 211 18.19 11.63 -7.80
CA CYS A 211 16.94 12.20 -7.29
C CYS A 211 16.42 11.45 -6.06
N VAL A 212 16.38 10.10 -6.08
CA VAL A 212 15.98 9.32 -4.91
C VAL A 212 16.92 9.55 -3.73
N ARG A 213 18.24 9.63 -3.96
CA ARG A 213 19.20 9.93 -2.90
C ARG A 213 18.91 11.28 -2.24
N GLU A 214 18.64 12.30 -3.03
CA GLU A 214 18.29 13.62 -2.51
C GLU A 214 17.00 13.59 -1.67
N ILE A 215 15.98 12.86 -2.12
CA ILE A 215 14.75 12.65 -1.37
C ILE A 215 15.06 12.04 0.00
N TYR A 216 15.90 11.00 0.05
CA TYR A 216 16.22 10.34 1.32
C TYR A 216 17.17 11.18 2.18
N VAL A 217 18.07 11.98 1.61
CA VAL A 217 18.82 12.98 2.40
C VAL A 217 17.87 13.98 3.07
N ARG A 218 16.82 14.43 2.35
CA ARG A 218 15.88 15.44 2.84
C ARG A 218 14.81 14.88 3.79
N TYR A 219 14.34 13.67 3.53
CA TYR A 219 13.16 13.08 4.19
C TYR A 219 13.42 11.72 4.85
N GLY A 220 14.53 11.06 4.54
CA GLY A 220 14.75 9.63 4.77
C GLY A 220 16.11 9.28 5.35
N LEU A 221 16.27 9.50 6.66
CA LEU A 221 16.99 8.64 7.62
C LEU A 221 16.98 9.35 8.97
N SER A 222 15.78 9.48 9.54
CA SER A 222 15.60 9.97 10.90
C SER A 222 14.27 9.45 11.46
N ALA A 223 14.34 8.26 12.05
CA ALA A 223 13.55 8.00 13.24
C ALA A 223 14.21 8.65 14.48
N ASN A 224 15.49 9.09 14.39
CA ASN A 224 16.31 9.59 15.52
C ASN A 224 17.10 10.90 15.25
N ALA A 225 17.03 11.53 14.07
CA ALA A 225 17.68 12.84 13.90
C ALA A 225 16.75 13.94 14.38
N ALA A 226 17.19 14.65 15.44
CA ALA A 226 16.61 15.87 15.95
C ALA A 226 16.17 16.81 14.81
N PRO A 227 15.11 17.63 15.00
CA PRO A 227 14.66 18.56 13.98
C PRO A 227 15.82 19.50 13.60
N SER A 228 16.32 19.34 12.37
CA SER A 228 17.12 20.40 11.73
C SER A 228 16.20 21.60 11.60
N ALA A 229 16.65 22.73 12.12
CA ALA A 229 15.91 23.99 12.11
C ALA A 229 15.36 24.30 10.71
N PRO A 230 14.16 24.90 10.61
CA PRO A 230 13.63 25.36 9.34
C PRO A 230 14.65 26.30 8.66
N PRO A 231 14.76 26.28 7.32
CA PRO A 231 15.61 27.22 6.60
C PRO A 231 15.20 28.65 7.00
N ALA A 232 16.19 29.45 7.38
CA ALA A 232 15.98 30.85 7.72
C ALA A 232 15.31 31.53 6.52
N LEU A 233 14.18 32.18 6.76
CA LEU A 233 13.60 33.11 5.82
C LEU A 233 14.55 34.31 5.77
N ASP A 234 15.31 34.43 4.68
CA ASP A 234 16.02 35.66 4.35
C ASP A 234 14.97 36.76 4.16
N ASN A 235 14.76 37.55 5.21
CA ASN A 235 14.09 38.83 5.05
C ASN A 235 15.09 39.79 4.38
N PRO A 236 14.74 40.42 3.25
CA PRO A 236 15.60 41.41 2.64
C PRO A 236 15.72 42.63 3.58
N PRO A 237 16.89 43.30 3.59
CA PRO A 237 17.12 44.47 4.44
C PRO A 237 16.21 45.63 4.01
N VAL A 238 15.67 46.31 5.02
CA VAL A 238 14.96 47.60 4.91
C VAL A 238 15.96 48.72 4.66
#